data_AF-A0A958PSJ5-F1
#
_entry.id   AF-A0A958PSJ5-F1
#
_cell.length_a   1.000
_cell.length_b   1.000
_cell.length_c   1.000
_cell.angle_alpha   90.00
_cell.angle_beta   90.00
_cell.angle_gamma   90.00
#
_symmetry.space_group_name_H-M   'P 1'
#
loop_
_entity.id
_entity.type
_entity.pdbx_description
1 polymer ?
#
loop_
_entity_poly.entity_id
_entity_poly.type
_entity_poly.pdbx_seq_one_letter_code
_entity_poly.pdbx_strand_id
1 'polypeptide(L)'
;MFQAEWKHPLVIDFPRILCEKNDYIRSCFHVQESDCRSIVKSQVELCVKEVQVPKTFANERQEVYWAEKVGRCVGNHFETDQARVKKKDWQCRDIKKWL
;
A
#
# COMPACT_ATOMS: atom_id res chain seq x y z
N MET A 1 18.39 -9.85 4.10
CA MET A 1 18.38 -8.37 4.03
C MET A 1 17.96 -7.76 5.37
N PHE A 2 18.37 -6.52 5.70
CA PHE A 2 17.85 -5.78 6.86
C PHE A 2 16.50 -5.13 6.56
N GLN A 3 15.65 -4.96 7.57
CA GLN A 3 14.33 -4.35 7.44
C GLN A 3 14.38 -2.94 6.83
N ALA A 4 15.38 -2.13 7.17
CA ALA A 4 15.50 -0.77 6.66
C ALA A 4 15.75 -0.76 5.14
N GLU A 5 16.61 -1.65 4.65
CA GLU A 5 16.92 -1.81 3.22
C GLU A 5 15.71 -2.37 2.47
N TRP A 6 15.06 -3.38 3.02
CA TRP A 6 13.85 -4.00 2.44
C TRP A 6 12.66 -3.03 2.40
N LYS A 7 12.50 -2.19 3.43
CA LYS A 7 11.42 -1.21 3.51
C LYS A 7 11.62 -0.12 2.46
N HIS A 8 12.85 0.29 2.16
CA HIS A 8 13.17 1.43 1.29
C HIS A 8 12.39 1.45 -0.04
N PRO A 9 12.42 0.39 -0.88
CA PRO A 9 11.61 0.35 -2.11
C PRO A 9 10.10 0.41 -1.85
N LEU A 10 9.62 -0.16 -0.73
CA LEU A 10 8.20 -0.03 -0.34
C LEU A 10 7.80 1.40 0.03
N VAL A 11 8.73 2.27 0.43
CA VAL A 11 8.43 3.67 0.76
C VAL A 11 8.54 4.59 -0.47
N ILE A 12 9.25 4.16 -1.51
CA ILE A 12 9.56 4.98 -2.68
C ILE A 12 8.77 4.52 -3.90
N ASP A 13 8.91 3.25 -4.27
CA ASP A 13 8.35 2.71 -5.51
C ASP A 13 6.89 2.33 -5.34
N PHE A 14 6.52 1.74 -4.20
CA PHE A 14 5.15 1.29 -3.97
C PHE A 14 4.13 2.44 -4.02
N PRO A 15 4.35 3.62 -3.38
CA PRO A 15 3.45 4.76 -3.54
C PRO A 15 3.41 5.29 -4.97
N ARG A 16 4.54 5.26 -5.70
CA ARG A 16 4.57 5.69 -7.10
C ARG A 16 3.68 4.78 -7.95
N ILE A 17 3.92 3.47 -7.89
CA ILE A 17 3.19 2.48 -8.68
C ILE A 17 1.69 2.53 -8.34
N LEU A 18 1.30 2.55 -7.07
CA LEU A 18 -0.10 2.53 -6.68
C LEU A 18 -0.89 3.79 -7.04
N CYS A 19 -0.20 4.94 -7.11
CA CYS A 19 -0.84 6.24 -7.32
C CYS A 19 -0.71 6.74 -8.77
N GLU A 20 -0.23 5.91 -9.70
CA GLU A 20 -0.22 6.25 -11.11
C GLU A 20 -1.65 6.33 -11.68
N LYS A 21 -1.84 7.20 -12.69
CA LYS A 21 -3.16 7.69 -13.13
C LYS A 21 -4.14 6.61 -13.59
N ASN A 22 -3.65 5.42 -13.97
CA ASN A 22 -4.46 4.33 -14.51
C ASN A 22 -4.67 3.18 -13.53
N ASP A 23 -4.10 3.25 -12.33
CA ASP A 23 -4.29 2.20 -11.33
C ASP A 23 -5.64 2.32 -10.63
N TYR A 24 -6.00 1.24 -9.93
CA TYR A 24 -7.26 1.15 -9.19
C TYR A 24 -7.48 2.38 -8.31
N ILE A 25 -6.45 2.83 -7.57
CA ILE A 25 -6.58 3.93 -6.61
C ILE A 25 -7.02 5.22 -7.30
N ARG A 26 -6.34 5.61 -8.38
CA ARG A 26 -6.68 6.85 -9.10
C ARG A 26 -7.97 6.72 -9.90
N SER A 27 -8.36 5.50 -10.25
CA SER A 27 -9.63 5.23 -10.91
C SER A 27 -10.81 5.25 -9.95
N CYS A 28 -10.62 4.81 -8.70
CA CYS A 28 -11.68 4.59 -7.73
C CYS A 28 -11.79 5.63 -6.62
N PHE A 29 -10.76 6.45 -6.40
CA PHE A 29 -10.75 7.48 -5.37
C PHE A 29 -10.50 8.85 -5.98
N HIS A 30 -11.24 9.85 -5.50
CA HIS A 30 -11.00 11.24 -5.86
C HIS A 30 -9.89 11.85 -5.02
N VAL A 31 -8.65 11.40 -5.26
CA VAL A 31 -7.44 11.80 -4.53
C VAL A 31 -6.39 12.29 -5.53
N GLN A 32 -5.69 13.39 -5.27
CA GLN A 32 -4.59 13.83 -6.14
C GLN A 32 -3.38 12.90 -6.04
N GLU A 33 -2.55 12.84 -7.08
CA GLU A 33 -1.41 11.93 -7.12
C GLU A 33 -0.40 12.18 -5.99
N SER A 34 -0.10 13.45 -5.70
CA SER A 34 0.77 13.85 -4.58
C SER A 34 0.23 13.39 -3.23
N ASP A 35 -1.08 13.59 -3.02
CA ASP A 35 -1.74 13.26 -1.76
C ASP A 35 -1.82 11.74 -1.59
N CYS A 36 -2.15 11.02 -2.66
CA CYS A 36 -2.14 9.57 -2.70
C CYS A 36 -0.76 9.03 -2.30
N ARG A 37 0.32 9.53 -2.92
CA ARG A 37 1.68 9.09 -2.61
C ARG A 37 2.03 9.36 -1.15
N SER A 38 1.65 10.51 -0.61
CA SER A 38 1.89 10.85 0.79
C SER A 38 1.13 9.93 1.74
N ILE A 39 -0.16 9.66 1.46
CA ILE A 39 -0.99 8.76 2.28
C ILE A 39 -0.43 7.35 2.25
N VAL A 40 -0.17 6.79 1.06
CA VAL A 40 0.38 5.44 0.91
C VAL A 40 1.73 5.32 1.61
N LYS A 41 2.61 6.32 1.50
CA LYS A 41 3.88 6.36 2.21
C LYS A 41 3.69 6.25 3.73
N SER A 42 2.83 7.09 4.31
CA SER A 42 2.53 7.06 5.74
C SER A 42 1.93 5.72 6.17
N GLN A 43 1.05 5.14 5.35
CA GLN A 43 0.45 3.84 5.62
C GLN A 43 1.46 2.70 5.56
N VAL A 44 2.44 2.73 4.66
CA VAL A 44 3.53 1.74 4.64
C VAL A 44 4.30 1.78 5.96
N GLU A 45 4.61 2.97 6.49
CA GLU A 45 5.34 3.09 7.75
C GLU A 45 4.55 2.55 8.95
N LEU A 46 3.25 2.81 8.97
CA LEU A 46 2.33 2.30 9.97
C LEU A 46 2.23 0.77 9.87
N CYS A 47 2.00 0.25 8.67
CA CYS A 47 1.81 -1.17 8.43
C CYS A 47 3.05 -2.00 8.74
N VAL A 48 4.26 -1.52 8.44
CA VAL A 48 5.50 -2.21 8.81
C VAL A 48 5.59 -2.43 10.33
N LYS A 49 5.10 -1.47 11.13
CA LYS A 49 5.04 -1.59 12.59
C LYS A 49 3.89 -2.49 13.04
N GLU A 50 2.71 -2.30 12.46
CA GLU A 50 1.49 -3.02 12.83
C GLU A 50 1.59 -4.52 12.57
N VAL A 51 2.09 -4.92 11.41
CA VAL A 51 2.27 -6.34 11.08
C VAL A 51 3.52 -6.95 11.73
N GLN A 52 4.29 -6.15 12.48
CA GLN A 52 5.48 -6.59 13.21
C GLN A 52 6.54 -7.25 12.30
N VAL A 53 6.86 -6.59 11.19
CA VAL A 53 7.91 -7.06 10.27
C VAL A 53 9.22 -7.28 11.05
N PRO A 54 9.93 -8.41 10.85
CA PRO A 54 11.17 -8.68 11.57
C PRO A 54 12.28 -7.71 11.15
N LYS A 55 13.26 -7.50 12.03
CA LYS A 55 14.42 -6.63 11.75
C LYS A 55 15.33 -7.18 10.65
N THR A 56 15.31 -8.50 10.43
CA THR A 56 16.13 -9.22 9.44
C THR A 56 15.32 -10.35 8.83
N PHE A 57 15.52 -10.60 7.54
CA PHE A 57 14.93 -11.73 6.83
C PHE A 57 15.97 -12.82 6.60
N ALA A 58 15.55 -14.07 6.81
CA ALA A 58 16.42 -15.24 6.61
C ALA A 58 16.57 -15.61 5.12
N ASN A 59 15.59 -15.26 4.29
CA ASN A 59 15.59 -15.55 2.86
C ASN A 59 14.55 -14.68 2.12
N GLU A 60 14.63 -14.69 0.79
CA GLU A 60 13.73 -13.94 -0.10
C GLU A 60 12.24 -14.32 0.06
N ARG A 61 11.92 -15.57 0.42
CA ARG A 61 10.52 -15.97 0.64
C ARG A 61 9.90 -15.24 1.82
N GLN A 62 10.67 -14.98 2.88
CA GLN A 62 10.20 -14.15 3.98
C GLN A 62 10.02 -12.69 3.54
N GLU A 63 10.93 -12.17 2.73
CA GLU A 63 10.83 -10.80 2.21
C GLU A 63 9.55 -10.60 1.40
N VAL A 64 9.21 -11.55 0.52
CA VAL A 64 7.96 -11.55 -0.25
C VAL A 64 6.74 -11.68 0.65
N TYR A 65 6.74 -12.63 1.59
CA TYR A 65 5.65 -12.82 2.54
C TYR A 65 5.31 -11.55 3.32
N TRP A 66 6.35 -10.87 3.82
CA TRP A 66 6.14 -9.63 4.57
C TRP A 66 5.72 -8.47 3.66
N ALA A 67 6.10 -8.48 2.38
CA ALA A 67 5.71 -7.45 1.43
C ALA A 67 4.21 -7.57 1.11
N GLU A 68 3.72 -8.79 0.90
CA GLU A 68 2.30 -9.07 0.73
C GLU A 68 1.48 -8.66 1.97
N LYS A 69 1.99 -8.95 3.17
CA LYS A 69 1.34 -8.55 4.44
C LYS A 69 1.25 -7.04 4.59
N VAL A 70 2.34 -6.32 4.32
CA VAL A 70 2.35 -4.86 4.36
C VAL A 70 1.43 -4.28 3.28
N GLY A 71 1.49 -4.79 2.04
CA GLY A 71 0.64 -4.34 0.94
C GLY A 71 -0.85 -4.47 1.25
N ARG A 72 -1.27 -5.61 1.81
CA ARG A 72 -2.67 -5.80 2.23
C ARG A 72 -3.06 -4.85 3.36
N CYS A 73 -2.19 -4.64 4.35
CA CYS A 73 -2.44 -3.68 5.43
C CYS A 73 -2.63 -2.26 4.87
N VAL A 74 -1.74 -1.83 3.96
CA VAL A 74 -1.80 -0.50 3.34
C VAL A 74 -3.09 -0.31 2.55
N GLY A 75 -3.48 -1.30 1.75
CA GLY A 75 -4.73 -1.26 0.99
C GLY A 75 -5.95 -1.12 1.90
N ASN A 76 -6.00 -1.89 3.00
CA ASN A 76 -7.10 -1.80 3.97
C ASN A 76 -7.20 -0.44 4.64
N HIS A 77 -6.07 0.12 5.10
CA HIS A 77 -6.06 1.44 5.72
C HIS A 77 -6.43 2.54 4.73
N PHE A 78 -5.87 2.50 3.51
CA PHE A 78 -6.21 3.48 2.48
C PHE A 78 -7.71 3.46 2.16
N GLU A 79 -8.27 2.27 1.94
CA GLU A 79 -9.70 2.07 1.69
C GLU A 79 -10.57 2.63 2.81
N THR A 80 -10.17 2.39 4.05
CA THR A 80 -10.89 2.88 5.24
C THR A 80 -10.83 4.40 5.35
N ASP A 81 -9.62 4.98 5.22
CA ASP A 81 -9.39 6.41 5.34
C ASP A 81 -10.04 7.21 4.20
N GLN A 82 -9.99 6.65 2.99
CA GLN A 82 -10.49 7.30 1.77
C GLN A 82 -11.89 6.84 1.38
N ALA A 83 -12.59 6.08 2.23
CA ALA A 83 -13.94 5.57 1.97
C ALA A 83 -14.94 6.65 1.56
N ARG A 84 -14.79 7.87 2.10
CA ARG A 84 -15.66 9.02 1.80
C ARG A 84 -15.50 9.55 0.38
N VAL A 85 -14.31 9.43 -0.20
CA VAL A 85 -13.97 9.92 -1.55
C VAL A 85 -13.93 8.80 -2.59
N LYS A 86 -14.37 7.60 -2.21
CA LYS A 86 -14.44 6.43 -3.07
C LYS A 86 -15.68 6.47 -3.96
N LYS A 87 -15.51 6.18 -5.25
CA LYS A 87 -16.61 5.97 -6.19
C LYS A 87 -17.43 4.75 -5.78
N LYS A 88 -18.75 4.82 -5.99
CA LYS A 88 -19.71 3.77 -5.60
C LYS A 88 -20.13 2.84 -6.74
N ASP A 89 -19.43 2.88 -7.87
CA ASP A 89 -19.69 1.99 -9.00
C ASP A 89 -19.25 0.54 -8.70
N TRP A 90 -19.70 -0.40 -9.53
CA TRP A 90 -19.42 -1.82 -9.34
C TRP A 90 -17.93 -2.17 -9.51
N GLN A 91 -17.16 -1.33 -10.21
CA GLN A 91 -15.73 -1.56 -10.42
C GLN A 91 -14.95 -1.26 -9.15
N CYS A 92 -15.38 -0.22 -8.42
CA CYS A 92 -14.75 0.24 -7.20
C CYS A 92 -15.33 -0.38 -5.93
N ARG A 93 -16.37 -1.21 -5.99
CA ARG A 93 -16.85 -1.95 -4.79
C ARG A 93 -15.97 -3.14 -4.41
N ASP A 94 -15.19 -3.65 -5.36
CA ASP A 94 -14.36 -4.83 -5.14
C ASP A 94 -12.94 -4.42 -4.73
N ILE A 95 -12.63 -4.58 -3.44
CA ILE A 95 -11.29 -4.34 -2.88
C ILE A 95 -10.26 -5.36 -3.38
N LYS A 96 -10.68 -6.54 -3.87
CA LYS A 96 -9.75 -7.54 -4.40
C LYS A 96 -9.09 -7.08 -5.70
N LYS A 97 -9.64 -6.07 -6.37
CA LYS A 97 -9.02 -5.49 -7.58
C LYS A 97 -7.77 -4.65 -7.30
N TRP A 98 -7.43 -4.46 -6.03
CA TRP A 98 -6.12 -3.92 -5.60
C TRP A 98 -5.02 -4.98 -5.53
N LEU A 99 -5.40 -6.25 -5.30
CA LEU A 99 -4.52 -7.34 -4.88
C LEU A 99 -4.26 -8.33 -6.01
#